data_AF-A0A522REA6-F1
#
_entry.id   AF-A0A522REA6-F1
#
_cell.length_a   1.000
_cell.length_b   1.000
_cell.length_c   1.000
_cell.angle_alpha   90.00
_cell.angle_beta   90.00
_cell.angle_gamma   90.00
#
_symmetry.space_group_name_H-M   'P 1'
#
loop_
_entity.id
_entity.type
_entity.pdbx_description
1 polymer ?
#
loop_
_entity_poly.entity_id
_entity_poly.type
_entity_poly.pdbx_seq_one_letter_code
_entity_poly.pdbx_strand_id
1 'polypeptide(L)'
;GDLSDRSLLVVTQTVWENVGSLKKAGAVGDLLGVFLDASGRPVDHPLNERTMAISPADLKAIPDSILASGGLNKAPIVRAILSYGYVKRVVTDEDCAAAIL
;
A
#
# COMPACT_ATOMS: atom_id res chain seq x y z
N GLY A 1 -2.73 2.96 0.09
CA GLY A 1 -2.60 4.20 0.87
C GLY A 1 -1.67 3.99 2.04
N ASP A 2 -1.45 5.02 2.86
CA ASP A 2 -0.72 4.90 4.13
C ASP A 2 -1.67 4.57 5.29
N LEU A 3 -1.11 4.40 6.50
CA LEU A 3 -1.85 4.08 7.73
C LEU A 3 -2.14 5.30 8.62
N SER A 4 -2.16 6.51 8.07
CA SER A 4 -2.55 7.73 8.78
C SER A 4 -4.05 7.97 8.75
N ASP A 5 -4.51 8.90 9.60
CA ASP A 5 -5.87 9.45 9.62
C ASP A 5 -6.25 10.22 8.34
N ARG A 6 -5.29 10.53 7.47
CA ARG A 6 -5.52 11.15 6.16
C ARG A 6 -5.93 10.13 5.09
N SER A 7 -5.76 8.84 5.36
CA SER A 7 -6.02 7.78 4.39
C SER A 7 -7.50 7.45 4.30
N LEU A 8 -8.05 7.50 3.07
CA LEU A 8 -9.47 7.27 2.80
C LEU A 8 -9.94 5.87 3.21
N LEU A 9 -9.06 4.87 3.14
CA LEU A 9 -9.36 3.51 3.58
C LEU A 9 -9.29 3.39 5.11
N VAL A 10 -8.31 4.03 5.73
CA VAL A 10 -8.09 3.97 7.19
C VAL A 10 -9.23 4.60 7.97
N VAL A 11 -9.88 5.62 7.43
CA VAL A 11 -11.04 6.27 8.10
C VAL A 11 -12.31 5.43 8.04
N THR A 12 -12.35 4.33 7.30
CA THR A 12 -13.46 3.38 7.38
C THR A 12 -13.45 2.69 8.74
N GLN A 13 -14.62 2.45 9.34
CA GLN A 13 -14.70 1.84 10.67
C GLN A 13 -13.94 0.51 10.73
N THR A 14 -14.09 -0.34 9.71
CA THR A 14 -13.46 -1.65 9.62
C THR A 14 -11.93 -1.58 9.71
N VAL A 15 -11.30 -0.57 9.09
CA VAL A 15 -9.83 -0.46 9.10
C VAL A 15 -9.35 0.32 10.30
N TRP A 16 -10.04 1.41 10.68
CA TRP A 16 -9.70 2.26 11.81
C TRP A 16 -9.51 1.46 13.10
N GLU A 17 -10.46 0.58 13.42
CA GLU A 17 -10.43 -0.27 14.62
C GLU A 17 -9.24 -1.26 14.62
N ASN A 18 -8.65 -1.53 13.45
CA ASN A 18 -7.56 -2.49 13.24
C ASN A 18 -6.20 -1.82 12.96
N VAL A 19 -6.09 -0.49 12.95
CA VAL A 19 -4.80 0.20 12.65
C VAL A 19 -3.69 -0.26 13.60
N GLY A 20 -4.02 -0.43 14.89
CA GLY A 20 -3.07 -0.88 15.89
C GLY A 20 -2.54 -2.30 15.62
N SER A 21 -3.41 -3.25 15.25
CA SER A 21 -3.00 -4.62 14.92
C SER A 21 -2.26 -4.70 13.59
N LEU A 22 -2.67 -3.92 12.59
CA LEU A 22 -1.96 -3.80 11.31
C LEU A 22 -0.52 -3.29 11.49
N LYS A 23 -0.33 -2.24 12.29
CA LYS A 23 1.01 -1.72 12.61
C LYS A 23 1.86 -2.76 13.35
N LYS A 24 1.27 -3.49 14.31
CA LYS A 24 1.95 -4.59 15.00
C LYS A 24 2.34 -5.73 14.06
N ALA A 25 1.54 -6.00 13.04
CA ALA A 25 1.84 -6.97 11.99
C ALA A 25 2.88 -6.47 10.98
N GLY A 26 3.37 -5.23 11.11
CA GLY A 26 4.41 -4.65 10.26
C GLY A 26 3.89 -3.94 9.01
N ALA A 27 2.59 -3.68 8.91
CA ALA A 27 2.03 -3.00 7.75
C ALA A 27 2.53 -1.55 7.68
N VAL A 28 2.93 -1.12 6.48
CA VAL A 28 3.34 0.26 6.19
C VAL A 28 2.30 1.01 5.36
N GLY A 29 1.30 0.29 4.83
CA GLY A 29 0.22 0.82 4.02
C GLY A 29 -0.49 -0.30 3.27
N ASP A 30 -1.30 0.07 2.28
CA ASP A 30 -2.06 -0.85 1.44
C ASP A 30 -1.90 -0.60 -0.07
N LEU A 31 -2.15 -1.64 -0.85
CA LEU A 31 -2.40 -1.59 -2.29
C LEU A 31 -3.69 -2.36 -2.57
N LEU A 32 -4.71 -1.69 -3.11
CA LEU A 32 -6.00 -2.29 -3.44
C LEU A 32 -6.68 -2.97 -2.23
N GLY A 33 -6.51 -2.39 -1.03
CA GLY A 33 -7.06 -2.96 0.22
C GLY A 33 -6.20 -4.04 0.86
N VAL A 34 -5.14 -4.52 0.18
CA VAL A 34 -4.19 -5.47 0.75
C VAL A 34 -3.08 -4.72 1.47
N PHE A 35 -2.96 -4.93 2.77
CA PHE A 35 -1.94 -4.32 3.62
C PHE A 35 -0.60 -5.01 3.44
N LEU A 36 0.44 -4.21 3.18
CA LEU A 36 1.78 -4.67 2.85
C LEU A 36 2.80 -4.21 3.90
N ASP A 37 3.84 -5.03 4.09
CA ASP A 37 5.04 -4.65 4.83
C ASP A 37 6.01 -3.82 3.99
N ALA A 38 7.13 -3.39 4.59
CA ALA A 38 8.15 -2.58 3.92
C ALA A 38 8.88 -3.30 2.76
N SER A 39 8.81 -4.63 2.70
CA SER A 39 9.33 -5.44 1.59
C SER A 39 8.31 -5.60 0.46
N GLY A 40 7.09 -5.09 0.64
CA GLY A 40 5.98 -5.22 -0.30
C GLY A 40 5.24 -6.53 -0.19
N ARG A 41 5.42 -7.32 0.87
CA ARG A 41 4.67 -8.57 1.06
C ARG A 41 3.39 -8.31 1.85
N PRO A 42 2.27 -9.02 1.56
CA PRO A 42 1.09 -8.95 2.40
C PRO A 42 1.42 -9.36 3.84
N VAL A 43 0.98 -8.56 4.81
CA VAL A 43 1.09 -8.94 6.22
C VAL A 43 0.08 -10.03 6.56
N ASP A 44 0.43 -10.89 7.51
CA ASP A 44 -0.51 -11.88 8.07
C ASP A 44 -1.53 -11.16 8.96
N HIS A 45 -2.70 -10.85 8.39
CA HIS A 45 -3.76 -10.12 9.07
C HIS A 45 -5.14 -10.46 8.49
N PRO A 46 -6.18 -10.67 9.32
CA PRO A 46 -7.53 -11.07 8.85
C PRO A 46 -8.19 -10.12 7.85
N LEU A 47 -7.77 -8.86 7.78
CA LEU A 47 -8.29 -7.90 6.78
C LEU A 47 -7.85 -8.24 5.36
N ASN A 48 -6.67 -8.83 5.17
CA ASN A 48 -6.18 -9.23 3.85
C ASN A 48 -7.00 -10.40 3.28
N GLU A 49 -7.62 -11.22 4.14
CA GLU A 49 -8.53 -12.31 3.75
C GLU A 49 -9.94 -11.83 3.40
N ARG A 50 -10.27 -10.57 3.72
CA ARG A 50 -11.61 -9.98 3.55
C ARG A 50 -11.67 -8.96 2.41
N THR A 51 -10.61 -8.89 1.60
CA THR A 51 -10.51 -7.95 0.49
C THR A 51 -11.13 -8.53 -0.76
N MET A 52 -12.17 -7.88 -1.28
CA MET A 52 -12.78 -8.21 -2.58
C MET A 52 -12.26 -7.27 -3.66
N ALA A 53 -11.00 -7.47 -4.06
CA ALA A 53 -10.36 -6.75 -5.14
C ALA A 53 -9.46 -7.70 -5.95
N ILE A 54 -8.99 -7.26 -7.12
CA ILE A 54 -7.88 -7.93 -7.80
C ILE A 54 -6.68 -8.00 -6.85
N SER A 55 -6.02 -9.16 -6.77
CA SER A 55 -4.88 -9.29 -5.88
C SER A 55 -3.69 -8.47 -6.43
N PRO A 56 -2.79 -7.96 -5.56
CA PRO A 56 -1.55 -7.35 -6.02
C PRO A 56 -0.73 -8.29 -6.93
N ALA A 57 -0.79 -9.60 -6.69
CA ALA A 57 -0.11 -10.59 -7.53
C ALA A 57 -0.69 -10.64 -8.96
N ASP A 58 -2.00 -10.55 -9.12
CA ASP A 58 -2.64 -10.49 -10.43
C ASP A 58 -2.32 -9.16 -11.12
N LEU A 59 -2.31 -8.04 -10.37
CA LEU A 59 -1.92 -6.73 -10.90
C LEU A 59 -0.49 -6.74 -11.47
N LYS A 60 0.43 -7.49 -10.85
CA LYS A 60 1.83 -7.62 -11.29
C LYS A 60 1.97 -8.18 -12.71
N ALA A 61 1.00 -8.99 -13.15
CA ALA A 61 0.97 -9.57 -14.50
C ALA A 61 0.49 -8.56 -15.56
N ILE A 62 -0.13 -7.45 -15.16
CA ILE A 62 -0.65 -6.44 -16.08
C ILE A 62 0.51 -5.60 -16.65
N PRO A 63 0.72 -5.59 -17.98
CA PRO A 63 1.83 -4.86 -18.60
C PRO A 63 1.66 -3.34 -18.48
N ASP A 64 0.41 -2.87 -18.51
CA ASP A 64 0.08 -1.45 -18.45
C ASP A 64 -0.59 -1.06 -17.14
N SER A 65 0.20 -1.06 -16.07
CA SER A 65 -0.21 -0.63 -14.73
C SER A 65 0.52 0.65 -14.31
N ILE A 66 -0.24 1.60 -13.76
CA ILE A 66 0.26 2.90 -13.28
C ILE A 66 -0.18 3.09 -11.82
N LEU A 67 0.78 3.36 -10.93
CA LEU A 67 0.51 3.86 -9.59
C LEU A 67 0.54 5.39 -9.61
N ALA A 68 -0.58 6.03 -9.29
CA ALA A 68 -0.64 7.46 -9.02
C ALA A 68 -0.69 7.69 -7.51
N SER A 69 0.42 8.13 -6.91
CA SER A 69 0.52 8.36 -5.47
C SER A 69 1.67 9.30 -5.15
N GLY A 70 1.47 10.22 -4.21
CA GLY A 70 2.46 11.21 -3.77
C GLY A 70 2.33 11.55 -2.28
N GLY A 71 3.30 12.32 -1.78
CA GLY A 71 3.45 12.74 -0.39
C GLY A 71 4.42 11.87 0.42
N LEU A 72 5.28 12.52 1.21
CA LEU A 72 6.30 11.85 2.04
C LEU A 72 5.72 10.80 2.99
N ASN A 73 4.51 11.00 3.51
CA ASN A 73 3.86 10.03 4.39
C ASN A 73 3.53 8.70 3.68
N LYS A 74 3.50 8.68 2.35
CA LYS A 74 3.27 7.48 1.53
C LYS A 74 4.55 6.89 0.95
N ALA A 75 5.70 7.55 1.09
CA ALA A 75 6.97 7.06 0.56
C ALA A 75 7.28 5.60 0.98
N PRO A 76 7.05 5.16 2.23
CA PRO A 76 7.31 3.77 2.62
C PRO A 76 6.50 2.74 1.81
N ILE A 77 5.19 2.97 1.67
CA ILE A 77 4.31 2.05 0.93
C ILE A 77 4.53 2.15 -0.59
N VAL A 78 4.77 3.36 -1.12
CA VAL A 78 5.12 3.54 -2.54
C VAL A 78 6.39 2.78 -2.87
N ARG A 79 7.44 2.91 -2.05
CA ARG A 79 8.70 2.17 -2.24
C ARG A 79 8.49 0.66 -2.16
N ALA A 80 7.70 0.18 -1.20
CA ALA A 80 7.38 -1.25 -1.07
C ALA A 80 6.69 -1.80 -2.33
N ILE A 81 5.68 -1.07 -2.85
CA ILE A 81 4.93 -1.45 -4.05
C ILE A 81 5.85 -1.53 -5.29
N LEU A 82 6.70 -0.51 -5.48
CA LEU A 82 7.61 -0.43 -6.62
C LEU A 82 8.74 -1.48 -6.54
N SER A 83 9.34 -1.65 -5.35
CA SER A 83 10.42 -2.61 -5.13
C SER A 83 9.96 -4.05 -5.34
N TYR A 84 8.71 -4.37 -4.98
CA TYR A 84 8.13 -5.69 -5.23
C TYR A 84 7.68 -5.87 -6.70
N GLY A 85 7.52 -4.77 -7.45
CA GLY A 85 7.21 -4.76 -8.86
C GLY A 85 5.74 -5.00 -9.20
N TYR A 86 4.81 -4.64 -8.30
CA TYR A 86 3.36 -4.80 -8.52
C TYR A 86 2.82 -3.94 -9.65
N VAL A 87 3.45 -2.80 -9.93
CA VAL A 87 3.09 -1.88 -11.02
C VAL A 87 4.30 -1.64 -11.92
N LYS A 88 4.07 -1.22 -13.18
CA LYS A 88 5.14 -0.95 -14.15
C LYS A 88 5.54 0.51 -14.25
N ARG A 89 4.65 1.43 -13.88
CA ARG A 89 4.84 2.88 -14.00
C ARG A 89 4.34 3.59 -12.75
N VAL A 90 4.92 4.74 -12.47
CA VAL A 90 4.54 5.59 -11.33
C VAL A 90 4.37 7.04 -11.76
N VAL A 91 3.38 7.71 -11.19
CA VAL A 91 3.20 9.15 -11.22
C VAL A 91 3.20 9.61 -9.76
N THR A 92 4.13 10.48 -9.40
CA THR A 92 4.35 10.95 -8.03
C THR A 92 4.86 12.40 -8.01
N ASP A 93 4.91 13.02 -6.83
CA ASP A 93 5.49 14.36 -6.64
C ASP A 93 7.00 14.29 -6.35
N GLU A 94 7.67 15.45 -6.40
CA GLU A 94 9.12 15.57 -6.26
C GLU A 94 9.64 15.03 -4.92
N ASP A 95 8.99 15.41 -3.82
CA ASP A 95 9.41 14.99 -2.48
C ASP A 95 9.31 13.47 -2.30
N CYS A 96 8.20 12.87 -2.74
CA CYS A 96 8.03 11.42 -2.71
C CYS A 96 9.02 10.73 -3.65
N ALA A 97 9.24 11.27 -4.86
CA ALA A 97 10.23 10.74 -5.80
C ALA A 97 11.63 10.71 -5.18
N ALA A 98 12.08 11.80 -4.56
CA ALA A 98 13.38 11.87 -3.90
C ALA A 98 13.51 10.87 -2.75
N ALA A 99 12.42 10.64 -2.00
CA ALA A 99 12.41 9.75 -0.84
C ALA A 99 12.41 8.24 -1.18
N ILE A 100 12.09 7.86 -2.42
CA ILE A 100 11.97 6.45 -2.85
C ILE A 100 13.11 5.96 -3.75
N LEU A 101 14.05 6.83 -4.11
CA LEU A 101 15.31 6.50 -4.79
C LEU A 101 16.31 5.82 -3.84
#